data_AF-A0A650EK43-F1
#
_entry.id   AF-A0A650EK43-F1
#
_cell.length_a   1.000
_cell.length_b   1.000
_cell.length_c   1.000
_cell.angle_alpha   90.00
_cell.angle_beta   90.00
_cell.angle_gamma   90.00
#
_symmetry.space_group_name_H-M   'P 1'
#
loop_
_entity.id
_entity.type
_entity.pdbx_description
1 polymer ?
#
loop_
_entity_poly.entity_id
_entity_poly.type
_entity_poly.pdbx_seq_one_letter_code
_entity_poly.pdbx_strand_id
1 'polypeptide(L)'
;MCFIFMLIFLYEKGTEIPFNKNFNKNRGILTITAYTIIVITSIVFLVVIIGFEVYRTMNEGDYRGLIVLGIAGIFGSISWYLSRYRRWWVRFISIFLREDEIKILDLKPDGDYYKTLDKEIHAAYFLYPKSDIFEAKIRIWLDPQNLALEARRRIDLLTSLLNEHGICANIALIRSPQCIHGTITAEINYKSLNAARQIDFRSALIELSKHDYTGEYFVKYQGKLGTLFFASSSNGISRAIREEPRFEHYYTRSGHDPLNENDDFYVSYYRDWTNGVYELISKDIFFEHWRAFFTRWWQCTDEEKLEIDAISILYEATFVYFKAVIEDDKDEQINSQWDIENAAQHLITHHKIDTIKLLLETNDSRETIYWAARLFKNILPTESKASLIHLIKTLENILSNADSEDYTNETDRKFGVRMDYAILSHAKQLLNEW
;
A
#
# COMPACT_ATOMS: atom_id res chain seq x y z
N MET A 1 -37.63 46.91 3.72
CA MET A 1 -38.04 46.10 4.89
C MET A 1 -38.92 44.89 4.54
N CYS A 2 -39.75 44.92 3.49
CA CYS A 2 -40.60 43.78 3.10
C CYS A 2 -39.83 42.51 2.68
N PHE A 3 -38.58 42.62 2.20
CA PHE A 3 -37.77 41.50 1.72
C PHE A 3 -37.26 40.59 2.86
N ILE A 4 -36.89 41.19 4.00
CA ILE A 4 -36.43 40.46 5.19
C ILE A 4 -37.61 39.74 5.85
N PHE A 5 -38.78 40.38 5.88
CA PHE A 5 -40.02 39.76 6.39
C PHE A 5 -40.49 38.57 5.56
N MET A 6 -40.36 38.62 4.23
CA MET A 6 -40.71 37.50 3.34
C MET A 6 -39.73 36.32 3.49
N LEU A 7 -38.44 36.60 3.69
CA LEU A 7 -37.41 35.58 3.96
C LEU A 7 -37.61 34.88 5.31
N ILE A 8 -37.96 35.63 6.36
CA ILE A 8 -38.25 35.08 7.69
C ILE A 8 -39.56 34.27 7.66
N PHE A 9 -40.61 34.78 7.01
CA PHE A 9 -41.89 34.08 6.87
C PHE A 9 -41.76 32.75 6.09
N LEU A 10 -40.94 32.71 5.05
CA LEU A 10 -40.64 31.49 4.29
C LEU A 10 -39.78 30.50 5.08
N TYR A 11 -38.89 30.99 5.95
CA TYR A 11 -38.06 30.17 6.82
C TYR A 11 -38.90 29.50 7.94
N GLU A 12 -39.79 30.26 8.59
CA GLU A 12 -40.67 29.74 9.66
C GLU A 12 -41.75 28.77 9.14
N LYS A 13 -42.36 29.04 7.97
CA LYS A 13 -43.36 28.12 7.40
C LYS A 13 -42.77 26.88 6.74
N GLY A 14 -41.48 26.91 6.37
CA GLY A 14 -40.77 25.76 5.81
C GLY A 14 -40.49 24.65 6.82
N THR A 15 -40.45 24.99 8.12
CA THR A 15 -40.10 24.06 9.20
C THR A 15 -41.28 23.29 9.82
N GLU A 16 -42.54 23.70 9.60
CA GLU A 16 -43.72 23.14 10.29
C GLU A 16 -44.62 22.22 9.43
N ILE A 17 -44.16 21.73 8.28
CA ILE A 17 -44.95 20.83 7.43
C ILE A 17 -44.42 19.39 7.57
N PRO A 18 -45.02 18.53 8.42
CA PRO A 18 -44.59 17.15 8.56
C PRO A 18 -45.20 16.34 7.40
N PHE A 19 -44.45 16.15 6.31
CA PHE A 19 -44.90 15.33 5.20
C PHE A 19 -44.00 14.11 4.99
N ASN A 20 -44.58 12.99 5.43
CA ASN A 20 -44.41 11.58 5.08
C ASN A 20 -43.34 11.19 4.03
N LYS A 21 -42.60 10.12 4.34
CA LYS A 21 -41.35 9.61 3.76
C LYS A 21 -41.30 9.24 2.25
N ASN A 22 -42.33 9.51 1.44
CA ASN A 22 -42.42 8.92 0.08
C ASN A 22 -42.40 9.87 -1.11
N PHE A 23 -41.92 11.11 -0.99
CA PHE A 23 -41.78 12.02 -2.15
C PHE A 23 -40.41 12.70 -2.20
N ASN A 24 -39.38 12.02 -2.73
CA ASN A 24 -38.01 12.53 -2.72
C ASN A 24 -37.25 12.46 -4.07
N LYS A 25 -37.92 12.77 -5.19
CA LYS A 25 -37.24 12.86 -6.50
C LYS A 25 -37.41 14.19 -7.25
N ASN A 26 -38.43 14.99 -6.94
CA ASN A 26 -38.71 16.24 -7.66
C ASN A 26 -38.35 17.53 -6.88
N ARG A 27 -37.70 17.42 -5.71
CA ARG A 27 -37.43 18.55 -4.81
C ARG A 27 -36.24 19.42 -5.23
N GLY A 28 -35.22 18.83 -5.88
CA GLY A 28 -34.01 19.55 -6.29
C GLY A 28 -34.22 20.46 -7.51
N ILE A 29 -35.05 20.04 -8.46
CA ILE A 29 -35.25 20.80 -9.70
C ILE A 29 -36.06 22.07 -9.40
N LEU A 30 -37.14 21.99 -8.62
CA LEU A 30 -38.03 23.13 -8.38
C LEU A 30 -37.38 24.26 -7.55
N THR A 31 -36.48 23.90 -6.62
CA THR A 31 -35.75 24.86 -5.78
C THR A 31 -34.61 25.54 -6.53
N ILE A 32 -33.91 24.83 -7.42
CA ILE A 32 -32.83 25.38 -8.24
C ILE A 32 -33.38 26.35 -9.30
N THR A 33 -34.48 26.01 -9.98
CA THR A 33 -35.05 26.88 -11.02
C THR A 33 -35.62 28.18 -10.43
N ALA A 34 -36.30 28.11 -9.28
CA ALA A 34 -36.82 29.29 -8.60
C ALA A 34 -35.69 30.23 -8.12
N TYR A 35 -34.60 29.66 -7.57
CA TYR A 35 -33.44 30.44 -7.14
C TYR A 35 -32.74 31.12 -8.33
N THR A 36 -32.59 30.40 -9.44
CA THR A 36 -31.91 30.91 -10.65
C THR A 36 -32.67 32.09 -11.28
N ILE A 37 -34.01 32.02 -11.33
CA ILE A 37 -34.85 33.11 -11.84
C ILE A 37 -34.74 34.35 -10.94
N ILE A 38 -34.74 34.18 -9.62
CA ILE A 38 -34.60 35.28 -8.66
C ILE A 38 -33.23 35.97 -8.81
N VAL A 39 -32.15 35.20 -8.98
CA VAL A 39 -30.80 35.73 -9.16
C VAL A 39 -30.67 36.52 -10.47
N ILE A 40 -31.14 35.95 -11.59
CA ILE A 40 -31.08 36.63 -12.90
C ILE A 40 -31.90 37.92 -12.89
N THR A 41 -33.11 37.88 -12.34
CA THR A 41 -33.99 39.07 -12.27
C THR A 41 -33.38 40.15 -11.39
N SER A 42 -32.69 39.77 -10.31
CA SER A 42 -31.98 40.70 -9.42
C SER A 42 -30.77 41.36 -10.12
N ILE A 43 -30.03 40.61 -10.93
CA ILE A 43 -28.89 41.13 -11.71
C ILE A 43 -29.36 42.12 -12.78
N VAL A 44 -30.40 41.78 -13.55
CA VAL A 44 -30.95 42.68 -14.57
C VAL A 44 -31.50 43.97 -13.95
N PHE A 45 -32.20 43.86 -12.82
CA PHE A 45 -32.71 45.01 -12.09
C PHE A 45 -31.59 45.93 -11.58
N LEU A 46 -30.49 45.35 -11.07
CA LEU A 46 -29.29 46.11 -10.68
C LEU A 46 -28.65 46.83 -11.85
N VAL A 47 -28.49 46.18 -13.01
CA VAL A 47 -27.89 46.80 -14.21
C VAL A 47 -28.72 47.99 -14.70
N VAL A 48 -30.05 47.87 -14.69
CA VAL A 48 -30.96 48.95 -15.08
C VAL A 48 -30.90 50.13 -14.11
N ILE A 49 -30.86 49.87 -12.80
CA ILE A 49 -30.71 50.92 -11.78
C ILE A 49 -29.35 51.63 -11.89
N ILE A 50 -28.28 50.88 -12.14
CA ILE A 50 -26.94 51.45 -12.35
C ILE A 50 -26.95 52.36 -13.59
N GLY A 51 -27.54 51.92 -14.70
CA GLY A 51 -27.64 52.73 -15.92
C GLY A 51 -28.47 54.00 -15.71
N PHE A 52 -29.59 53.90 -14.99
CA PHE A 52 -30.48 55.03 -14.71
C PHE A 52 -29.82 56.07 -13.77
N GLU A 53 -29.14 55.64 -12.71
CA GLU A 53 -28.48 56.56 -11.79
C GLU A 53 -27.22 57.20 -12.39
N VAL A 54 -26.48 56.51 -13.27
CA VAL A 54 -25.36 57.13 -14.00
C VAL A 54 -25.87 58.24 -14.94
N TYR A 55 -26.97 58.01 -15.65
CA TYR A 55 -27.62 59.03 -16.49
C TYR A 55 -28.08 60.24 -15.65
N ARG A 56 -28.68 59.99 -14.48
CA ARG A 56 -29.18 61.05 -13.58
C ARG A 56 -28.06 61.87 -12.93
N THR A 57 -26.94 61.22 -12.58
CA THR A 57 -25.76 61.88 -11.99
C THR A 57 -25.10 62.85 -12.99
N MET A 58 -25.06 62.49 -14.27
CA MET A 58 -24.45 63.31 -15.33
C MET A 58 -25.27 64.56 -15.70
N ASN A 59 -26.61 64.48 -15.61
CA ASN A 59 -27.49 65.58 -16.03
C ASN A 59 -28.06 66.42 -14.87
N GLU A 60 -28.22 65.85 -13.68
CA GLU A 60 -28.91 66.52 -12.55
C GLU A 60 -27.99 66.83 -11.35
N GLY A 61 -26.73 66.43 -11.40
CA GLY A 61 -25.73 66.76 -10.37
C GLY A 61 -25.93 66.07 -9.02
N ASP A 62 -26.68 64.96 -8.97
CA ASP A 62 -26.92 64.19 -7.75
C ASP A 62 -25.79 63.18 -7.47
N TYR A 63 -25.02 63.41 -6.41
CA TYR A 63 -23.82 62.64 -6.04
C TYR A 63 -24.11 61.19 -5.58
N ARG A 64 -25.37 60.76 -5.51
CA ARG A 64 -25.74 59.39 -5.13
C ARG A 64 -25.29 58.32 -6.14
N GLY A 65 -25.12 58.66 -7.42
CA GLY A 65 -24.60 57.69 -8.42
C GLY A 65 -23.12 57.33 -8.28
N LEU A 66 -22.33 58.14 -7.55
CA LEU A 66 -20.95 57.79 -7.22
C LEU A 66 -20.88 56.60 -6.24
N ILE A 67 -21.86 56.46 -5.35
CA ILE A 67 -21.94 55.32 -4.42
C ILE A 67 -22.22 54.03 -5.21
N VAL A 68 -23.06 54.11 -6.24
CA VAL A 68 -23.41 52.98 -7.11
C VAL A 68 -22.23 52.55 -7.99
N LEU A 69 -21.47 53.50 -8.54
CA LEU A 69 -20.20 53.24 -9.24
C LEU A 69 -19.14 52.61 -8.32
N GLY A 70 -19.08 53.04 -7.07
CA GLY A 70 -18.22 52.43 -6.05
C GLY A 70 -18.54 50.95 -5.82
N ILE A 71 -19.83 50.59 -5.75
CA ILE A 71 -20.27 49.19 -5.61
C ILE A 71 -19.94 48.38 -6.86
N ALA A 72 -20.15 48.93 -8.06
CA ALA A 72 -19.78 48.26 -9.31
C ALA A 72 -18.26 48.01 -9.42
N GLY A 73 -17.44 48.97 -8.96
CA GLY A 73 -15.99 48.82 -8.85
C GLY A 73 -15.57 47.69 -7.89
N ILE A 74 -16.27 47.53 -6.76
CA ILE A 74 -16.06 46.42 -5.82
C ILE A 74 -16.38 45.08 -6.50
N PHE A 75 -17.49 44.97 -7.23
CA PHE A 75 -17.83 43.74 -7.94
C PHE A 75 -16.86 43.40 -9.09
N GLY A 76 -16.40 44.39 -9.85
CA GLY A 76 -15.36 44.21 -10.86
C GLY A 76 -14.03 43.76 -10.24
N SER A 77 -13.67 44.31 -9.08
CA SER A 77 -12.50 43.92 -8.30
C SER A 77 -12.61 42.49 -7.76
N ILE A 78 -13.80 42.07 -7.31
CA ILE A 78 -14.09 40.68 -6.91
C ILE A 78 -13.99 39.73 -8.10
N SER A 79 -14.50 40.11 -9.27
CA SER A 79 -14.40 39.28 -10.49
C SER A 79 -12.95 39.14 -10.96
N TRP A 80 -12.17 40.22 -10.91
CA TRP A 80 -10.74 40.20 -11.20
C TRP A 80 -9.95 39.38 -10.17
N TYR A 81 -10.28 39.51 -8.88
CA TYR A 81 -9.77 38.70 -7.77
C TYR A 81 -10.05 37.20 -7.98
N LEU A 82 -11.26 36.83 -8.42
CA LEU A 82 -11.60 35.43 -8.74
C LEU A 82 -10.78 34.86 -9.91
N SER A 83 -10.41 35.67 -10.90
CA SER A 83 -9.57 35.23 -12.03
C SER A 83 -8.09 35.08 -11.65
N ARG A 84 -7.58 35.93 -10.74
CA ARG A 84 -6.16 36.00 -10.34
C ARG A 84 -5.82 34.99 -9.24
N TYR A 85 -6.74 34.70 -8.32
CA TYR A 85 -6.55 33.77 -7.20
C TYR A 85 -7.03 32.35 -7.52
N ARG A 86 -6.56 31.79 -8.65
CA ARG A 86 -6.81 30.39 -9.07
C ARG A 86 -6.51 29.35 -7.98
N ARG A 87 -5.55 29.62 -7.08
CA ARG A 87 -5.25 28.76 -5.89
C ARG A 87 -6.41 28.70 -4.87
N TRP A 88 -7.28 29.69 -4.86
CA TRP A 88 -8.48 29.70 -4.01
C TRP A 88 -9.61 28.87 -4.62
N TRP A 89 -9.68 28.75 -5.95
CA TRP A 89 -10.58 27.78 -6.62
C TRP A 89 -10.19 26.32 -6.36
N VAL A 90 -8.90 26.04 -6.14
CA VAL A 90 -8.45 24.73 -5.64
C VAL A 90 -8.99 24.45 -4.23
N ARG A 91 -9.07 25.47 -3.37
CA ARG A 91 -9.81 25.39 -2.10
C ARG A 91 -11.33 25.30 -2.30
N PHE A 92 -11.89 25.84 -3.38
CA PHE A 92 -13.32 25.71 -3.67
C PHE A 92 -13.68 24.29 -4.15
N ILE A 93 -12.77 23.61 -4.86
CA ILE A 93 -12.92 22.18 -5.17
C ILE A 93 -12.83 21.34 -3.89
N SER A 94 -11.99 21.73 -2.93
CA SER A 94 -11.95 21.12 -1.59
C SER A 94 -13.15 21.45 -0.68
N ILE A 95 -14.16 22.18 -1.17
CA ILE A 95 -15.46 22.35 -0.47
C ILE A 95 -16.43 21.23 -0.88
N PHE A 96 -16.24 20.58 -2.03
CA PHE A 96 -17.08 19.46 -2.49
C PHE A 96 -16.56 18.07 -2.06
N LEU A 97 -15.37 18.02 -1.46
CA LEU A 97 -14.74 16.82 -0.90
C LEU A 97 -14.41 17.11 0.56
N ARG A 98 -14.65 16.13 1.43
CA ARG A 98 -14.56 16.29 2.89
C ARG A 98 -13.09 16.32 3.34
N GLU A 99 -12.76 17.16 4.31
CA GLU A 99 -11.38 17.45 4.77
C GLU A 99 -10.68 16.22 5.40
N ASP A 100 -11.47 15.25 5.86
CA ASP A 100 -11.11 13.91 6.33
C ASP A 100 -10.80 12.92 5.19
N GLU A 101 -11.35 13.13 3.99
CA GLU A 101 -11.13 12.29 2.80
C GLU A 101 -9.92 12.77 1.96
N ILE A 102 -9.54 14.04 2.06
CA ILE A 102 -8.35 14.61 1.41
C ILE A 102 -7.04 14.06 2.01
N LYS A 103 -7.05 13.65 3.28
CA LYS A 103 -5.89 12.95 3.88
C LYS A 103 -5.59 11.62 3.18
N ILE A 104 -6.54 11.05 2.45
CA ILE A 104 -6.42 9.76 1.78
C ILE A 104 -5.82 9.91 0.36
N LEU A 105 -5.95 11.07 -0.30
CA LEU A 105 -5.51 11.30 -1.68
C LEU A 105 -4.87 12.70 -1.87
N ASP A 106 -3.63 12.85 -1.38
CA ASP A 106 -2.80 14.08 -1.51
C ASP A 106 -2.35 14.31 -2.97
N LEU A 107 -3.22 14.93 -3.78
CA LEU A 107 -2.99 15.23 -5.21
C LEU A 107 -2.01 16.39 -5.41
N LYS A 108 -0.78 16.08 -5.84
CA LYS A 108 0.28 17.04 -6.14
C LYS A 108 0.23 17.46 -7.62
N PRO A 109 0.40 18.76 -7.94
CA PRO A 109 0.44 19.24 -9.33
C PRO A 109 1.74 18.80 -10.02
N ASP A 110 1.61 18.20 -11.20
CA ASP A 110 2.73 17.73 -12.03
C ASP A 110 2.50 18.10 -13.50
N GLY A 111 3.10 19.21 -13.94
CA GLY A 111 2.92 19.74 -15.29
C GLY A 111 1.46 20.11 -15.63
N ASP A 112 0.79 19.20 -16.35
CA ASP A 112 -0.56 19.36 -16.93
C ASP A 112 -1.66 18.56 -16.20
N TYR A 113 -1.31 17.76 -15.19
CA TYR A 113 -2.22 16.92 -14.43
C TYR A 113 -1.95 17.00 -12.91
N TYR A 114 -2.86 16.45 -12.12
CA TYR A 114 -2.66 16.26 -10.67
C TYR A 114 -2.47 14.78 -10.38
N LYS A 115 -1.54 14.41 -9.51
CA LYS A 115 -1.22 13.02 -9.18
C LYS A 115 -1.14 12.78 -7.68
N THR A 116 -1.69 11.67 -7.21
CA THR A 116 -1.47 11.16 -5.87
C THR A 116 -1.24 9.65 -5.91
N LEU A 117 -0.73 9.10 -4.81
CA LEU A 117 -0.64 7.67 -4.64
C LEU A 117 -1.35 7.26 -3.37
N ASP A 118 -2.23 6.29 -3.51
CA ASP A 118 -2.70 5.51 -2.39
C ASP A 118 -1.66 4.44 -2.04
N LYS A 119 -1.11 4.55 -0.83
CA LYS A 119 -0.07 3.65 -0.32
C LYS A 119 -0.61 2.27 0.04
N GLU A 120 -1.88 2.18 0.41
CA GLU A 120 -2.51 0.96 0.92
C GLU A 120 -2.61 -0.10 -0.18
N ILE A 121 -2.91 0.34 -1.40
CA ILE A 121 -3.18 -0.56 -2.54
C ILE A 121 -2.28 -0.30 -3.74
N HIS A 122 -1.21 0.48 -3.53
CA HIS A 122 -0.26 0.90 -4.57
C HIS A 122 -0.93 1.47 -5.84
N ALA A 123 -2.09 2.12 -5.68
CA ALA A 123 -2.82 2.73 -6.78
C ALA A 123 -2.37 4.18 -6.99
N ALA A 124 -2.11 4.55 -8.25
CA ALA A 124 -1.80 5.92 -8.64
C ALA A 124 -3.05 6.57 -9.25
N TYR A 125 -3.45 7.71 -8.71
CA TYR A 125 -4.60 8.47 -9.20
C TYR A 125 -4.11 9.72 -9.91
N PHE A 126 -4.66 9.95 -11.09
CA PHE A 126 -4.32 11.06 -11.96
C PHE A 126 -5.58 11.80 -12.36
N LEU A 127 -5.57 13.12 -12.22
CA LEU A 127 -6.63 13.99 -12.70
C LEU A 127 -6.08 14.83 -13.85
N TYR A 128 -6.69 14.68 -15.03
CA TYR A 128 -6.38 15.42 -16.26
C TYR A 128 -7.48 16.44 -16.54
N PRO A 129 -7.34 17.70 -16.08
CA PRO A 129 -8.44 18.67 -16.14
C PRO A 129 -8.81 19.08 -17.56
N LYS A 130 -7.83 19.06 -18.49
CA LYS A 130 -8.05 19.45 -19.89
C LYS A 130 -8.86 18.41 -20.68
N SER A 131 -8.74 17.14 -20.30
CA SER A 131 -9.36 16.02 -21.01
C SER A 131 -10.63 15.52 -20.32
N ASP A 132 -11.01 16.12 -19.20
CA ASP A 132 -12.11 15.65 -18.37
C ASP A 132 -11.93 14.24 -17.81
N ILE A 133 -10.70 13.74 -17.69
CA ILE A 133 -10.40 12.36 -17.27
C ILE A 133 -9.89 12.32 -15.83
N PHE A 134 -10.46 11.43 -15.03
CA PHE A 134 -9.84 10.88 -13.83
C PHE A 134 -9.42 9.45 -14.12
N GLU A 135 -8.14 9.17 -13.93
CA GLU A 135 -7.51 7.89 -14.24
C GLU A 135 -6.97 7.30 -12.94
N ALA A 136 -7.29 6.04 -12.66
CA ALA A 136 -6.61 5.25 -11.64
C ALA A 136 -5.81 4.12 -12.30
N LYS A 137 -4.56 3.99 -11.88
CA LYS A 137 -3.68 2.88 -12.24
C LYS A 137 -3.46 2.02 -11.02
N ILE A 138 -3.85 0.76 -11.10
CA ILE A 138 -3.52 -0.24 -10.09
C ILE A 138 -2.64 -1.31 -10.74
N ARG A 139 -1.63 -1.76 -10.00
CA ARG A 139 -0.81 -2.90 -10.42
C ARG A 139 -1.43 -4.17 -9.85
N ILE A 140 -1.49 -5.18 -10.68
CA ILE A 140 -1.93 -6.51 -10.29
C ILE A 140 -0.91 -7.54 -10.75
N TRP A 141 -0.65 -8.53 -9.92
CA TRP A 141 0.01 -9.77 -10.25
C TRP A 141 -0.95 -10.73 -10.95
N LEU A 142 -0.47 -11.32 -12.03
CA LEU A 142 -1.21 -12.29 -12.83
C LEU A 142 -0.63 -13.67 -12.54
N ASP A 143 -1.50 -14.67 -12.43
CA ASP A 143 -1.09 -16.06 -12.36
C ASP A 143 -0.25 -16.40 -13.61
N PRO A 144 1.04 -16.75 -13.43
CA PRO A 144 1.93 -17.04 -14.54
C PRO A 144 1.47 -18.26 -15.36
N GLN A 145 0.65 -19.16 -14.81
CA GLN A 145 0.18 -20.36 -15.52
C GLN A 145 -0.79 -20.02 -16.66
N ASN A 146 -1.61 -18.97 -16.53
CA ASN A 146 -2.57 -18.59 -17.58
C ASN A 146 -2.86 -17.09 -17.63
N LEU A 147 -1.86 -16.34 -18.07
CA LEU A 147 -1.87 -14.88 -18.17
C LEU A 147 -3.05 -14.30 -18.95
N ALA A 148 -3.43 -14.95 -20.06
CA ALA A 148 -4.47 -14.42 -20.94
C ALA A 148 -5.84 -14.53 -20.29
N LEU A 149 -6.13 -15.68 -19.67
CA LEU A 149 -7.34 -15.89 -18.91
C LEU A 149 -7.39 -14.99 -17.68
N GLU A 150 -6.28 -14.87 -16.95
CA GLU A 150 -6.22 -14.10 -15.72
C GLU A 150 -6.36 -12.60 -15.99
N ALA A 151 -5.67 -12.08 -17.01
CA ALA A 151 -5.86 -10.72 -17.51
C ALA A 151 -7.34 -10.40 -17.77
N ARG A 152 -8.04 -11.32 -18.44
CA ARG A 152 -9.46 -11.14 -18.76
C ARG A 152 -10.32 -11.16 -17.49
N ARG A 153 -10.10 -12.12 -16.60
CA ARG A 153 -10.81 -12.22 -15.31
C ARG A 153 -10.69 -10.95 -14.48
N ARG A 154 -9.50 -10.34 -14.44
CA ARG A 154 -9.25 -9.12 -13.67
C ARG A 154 -9.98 -7.91 -14.23
N ILE A 155 -10.01 -7.76 -15.56
CA ILE A 155 -10.82 -6.72 -16.22
C ILE A 155 -12.29 -6.97 -15.94
N ASP A 156 -12.78 -8.20 -16.13
CA ASP A 156 -14.20 -8.55 -15.94
C ASP A 156 -14.65 -8.31 -14.49
N LEU A 157 -13.81 -8.66 -13.52
CA LEU A 157 -14.06 -8.43 -12.10
C LEU A 157 -14.14 -6.94 -11.77
N LEU A 158 -13.13 -6.15 -12.16
CA LEU A 158 -13.18 -4.70 -11.93
C LEU A 158 -14.40 -4.07 -12.61
N THR A 159 -14.72 -4.52 -13.83
CA THR A 159 -15.91 -4.05 -14.55
C THR A 159 -17.19 -4.35 -13.77
N SER A 160 -17.32 -5.56 -13.22
CA SER A 160 -18.48 -5.92 -12.37
C SER A 160 -18.57 -5.03 -11.13
N LEU A 161 -17.46 -4.90 -10.38
CA LEU A 161 -17.41 -4.09 -9.17
C LEU A 161 -17.81 -2.64 -9.46
N LEU A 162 -17.28 -2.02 -10.52
CA LEU A 162 -17.65 -0.66 -10.88
C LEU A 162 -19.12 -0.53 -11.32
N ASN A 163 -19.63 -1.51 -12.07
CA ASN A 163 -21.03 -1.52 -12.51
C ASN A 163 -22.02 -1.65 -11.35
N GLU A 164 -21.69 -2.42 -10.30
CA GLU A 164 -22.50 -2.55 -9.09
C GLU A 164 -22.69 -1.20 -8.38
N HIS A 165 -21.69 -0.31 -8.48
CA HIS A 165 -21.75 1.06 -7.98
C HIS A 165 -22.29 2.08 -9.01
N GLY A 166 -22.74 1.63 -10.18
CA GLY A 166 -23.25 2.49 -11.25
C GLY A 166 -22.18 3.41 -11.84
N ILE A 167 -20.92 2.97 -11.83
CA ILE A 167 -19.75 3.68 -12.33
C ILE A 167 -19.38 3.11 -13.70
N CYS A 168 -19.47 3.93 -14.73
CA CYS A 168 -19.01 3.57 -16.07
C CYS A 168 -17.58 4.07 -16.27
N ALA A 169 -16.63 3.15 -16.37
CA ALA A 169 -15.22 3.44 -16.62
C ALA A 169 -14.72 2.68 -17.86
N ASN A 170 -13.81 3.29 -18.60
CA ASN A 170 -13.04 2.59 -19.62
C ASN A 170 -11.89 1.85 -18.93
N ILE A 171 -11.84 0.53 -19.05
CA ILE A 171 -10.86 -0.31 -18.38
C ILE A 171 -9.94 -0.92 -19.42
N ALA A 172 -8.63 -0.72 -19.22
CA ALA A 172 -7.60 -1.34 -20.03
C ALA A 172 -6.57 -2.03 -19.14
N LEU A 173 -6.14 -3.22 -19.55
CA LEU A 173 -4.97 -3.86 -18.98
C LEU A 173 -3.79 -3.62 -19.92
N ILE A 174 -2.83 -2.84 -19.44
CA ILE A 174 -1.55 -2.68 -20.10
C ILE A 174 -0.65 -3.79 -19.57
N ARG A 175 -0.40 -4.79 -20.41
CA ARG A 175 0.57 -5.84 -20.09
C ARG A 175 1.97 -5.26 -20.24
N SER A 176 2.77 -5.40 -19.19
CA SER A 176 4.22 -5.33 -19.37
C SER A 176 4.62 -6.45 -20.36
N PRO A 177 5.69 -6.30 -21.17
CA PRO A 177 6.19 -7.36 -22.04
C PRO A 177 6.53 -8.69 -21.32
N GLN A 178 6.41 -8.70 -19.98
CA GLN A 178 6.97 -9.63 -19.03
C GLN A 178 5.87 -10.04 -18.03
N CYS A 179 4.78 -10.57 -18.56
CA CYS A 179 3.83 -11.54 -18.01
C CYS A 179 3.34 -11.47 -16.55
N ILE A 180 4.17 -11.29 -15.53
CA ILE A 180 3.80 -11.55 -14.13
C ILE A 180 2.93 -10.45 -13.53
N HIS A 181 2.98 -9.23 -14.08
CA HIS A 181 2.12 -8.15 -13.63
C HIS A 181 1.56 -7.33 -14.78
N GLY A 182 0.35 -6.84 -14.56
CA GLY A 182 -0.32 -5.89 -15.44
C GLY A 182 -0.63 -4.60 -14.71
N THR A 183 -0.71 -3.51 -15.46
CA THR A 183 -1.28 -2.26 -14.95
C THR A 183 -2.70 -2.17 -15.46
N ILE A 184 -3.68 -2.28 -14.56
CA ILE A 184 -5.07 -1.97 -14.87
C ILE A 184 -5.24 -0.46 -14.76
N THR A 185 -5.70 0.13 -15.84
CA THR A 185 -6.03 1.55 -15.95
C THR A 185 -7.53 1.66 -16.08
N ALA A 186 -8.15 2.40 -15.16
CA ALA A 186 -9.57 2.72 -15.19
C ALA A 186 -9.73 4.24 -15.35
N GLU A 187 -10.34 4.64 -16.46
CA GLU A 187 -10.56 6.03 -16.83
C GLU A 187 -12.05 6.38 -16.73
N ILE A 188 -12.36 7.49 -16.06
CA ILE A 188 -13.72 7.99 -15.93
C ILE A 188 -13.78 9.49 -16.22
N ASN A 189 -14.91 9.95 -16.73
CA ASN A 189 -15.17 11.38 -16.85
C ASN A 189 -15.29 12.01 -15.44
N TYR A 190 -14.29 12.77 -15.02
CA TYR A 190 -14.23 13.31 -13.66
C TYR A 190 -15.39 14.29 -13.37
N LYS A 191 -15.92 14.97 -14.40
CA LYS A 191 -17.06 15.88 -14.24
C LYS A 191 -18.34 15.15 -13.82
N SER A 192 -18.41 13.84 -14.04
CA SER A 192 -19.55 12.98 -13.66
C SER A 192 -19.39 12.30 -12.29
N LEU A 193 -18.27 12.56 -11.60
CA LEU A 193 -17.85 11.87 -10.39
C LEU A 193 -18.15 12.73 -9.15
N ASN A 194 -19.23 12.41 -8.42
CA ASN A 194 -19.48 12.99 -7.11
C ASN A 194 -18.66 12.27 -6.02
N ALA A 195 -18.65 12.79 -4.80
CA ALA A 195 -17.86 12.23 -3.69
C ALA A 195 -18.19 10.75 -3.42
N ALA A 196 -19.46 10.36 -3.42
CA ALA A 196 -19.88 8.96 -3.21
C ALA A 196 -19.28 8.03 -4.27
N ARG A 197 -19.33 8.41 -5.55
CA ARG A 197 -18.73 7.62 -6.63
C ARG A 197 -17.21 7.55 -6.58
N GLN A 198 -16.55 8.56 -6.04
CA GLN A 198 -15.10 8.52 -5.81
C GLN A 198 -14.72 7.48 -4.76
N ILE A 199 -15.49 7.42 -3.66
CA ILE A 199 -15.31 6.43 -2.60
C ILE A 199 -15.56 5.02 -3.11
N ASP A 200 -16.66 4.83 -3.86
CA ASP A 200 -17.00 3.55 -4.47
C ASP A 200 -15.93 3.09 -5.47
N PHE A 201 -15.42 4.01 -6.29
CA PHE A 201 -14.33 3.72 -7.22
C PHE A 201 -13.05 3.29 -6.51
N ARG A 202 -12.64 4.00 -5.45
CA ARG A 202 -11.51 3.59 -4.60
C ARG A 202 -11.75 2.23 -3.96
N SER A 203 -12.95 2.00 -3.41
CA SER A 203 -13.31 0.75 -2.73
C SER A 203 -13.25 -0.45 -3.66
N ALA A 204 -13.73 -0.31 -4.91
CA ALA A 204 -13.62 -1.35 -5.92
C ALA A 204 -12.18 -1.70 -6.27
N LEU A 205 -11.27 -0.70 -6.30
CA LEU A 205 -9.84 -0.95 -6.51
C LEU A 205 -9.20 -1.66 -5.32
N ILE A 206 -9.60 -1.32 -4.09
CA ILE A 206 -9.16 -2.03 -2.88
C ILE A 206 -9.67 -3.47 -2.87
N GLU A 207 -10.91 -3.68 -3.29
CA GLU A 207 -11.46 -5.03 -3.38
C GLU A 207 -10.71 -5.85 -4.44
N LEU A 208 -10.46 -5.26 -5.62
CA LEU A 208 -9.67 -5.91 -6.67
C LEU A 208 -8.27 -6.28 -6.18
N SER A 209 -7.60 -5.42 -5.41
CA SER A 209 -6.24 -5.69 -4.89
C SER A 209 -6.19 -6.87 -3.93
N LYS A 210 -7.29 -7.20 -3.25
CA LYS A 210 -7.38 -8.40 -2.40
C LYS A 210 -7.46 -9.69 -3.20
N HIS A 211 -7.83 -9.61 -4.46
CA HIS A 211 -7.92 -10.77 -5.33
C HIS A 211 -6.61 -11.09 -6.05
N ASP A 212 -5.54 -10.33 -5.81
CA ASP A 212 -4.29 -10.43 -6.55
C ASP A 212 -3.66 -11.84 -6.49
N TYR A 213 -2.85 -12.21 -7.48
CA TYR A 213 -2.18 -13.52 -7.45
C TYR A 213 -1.12 -13.55 -6.35
N THR A 214 -1.28 -14.47 -5.41
CA THR A 214 -0.40 -14.67 -4.25
C THR A 214 0.37 -16.00 -4.31
N GLY A 215 0.43 -16.66 -5.47
CA GLY A 215 1.20 -17.90 -5.57
C GLY A 215 2.72 -17.66 -5.61
N GLU A 216 3.48 -18.74 -5.53
CA GLU A 216 4.95 -18.68 -5.58
C GLU A 216 5.47 -18.51 -6.99
N TYR A 217 6.46 -17.65 -7.17
CA TYR A 217 7.15 -17.46 -8.44
C TYR A 217 8.52 -16.83 -8.24
N PHE A 218 9.39 -16.98 -9.25
CA PHE A 218 10.76 -16.48 -9.23
C PHE A 218 10.97 -15.50 -10.37
N VAL A 219 11.66 -14.40 -10.09
CA VAL A 219 11.80 -13.28 -11.03
C VAL A 219 13.21 -12.78 -11.06
N LYS A 220 13.67 -12.46 -12.26
CA LYS A 220 14.81 -11.59 -12.49
C LYS A 220 14.30 -10.22 -12.91
N TYR A 221 14.76 -9.18 -12.26
CA TYR A 221 14.54 -7.78 -12.62
C TYR A 221 15.83 -7.16 -13.12
N GLN A 222 15.76 -6.34 -14.16
CA GLN A 222 16.86 -5.52 -14.66
C GLN A 222 16.36 -4.09 -14.90
N GLY A 223 16.85 -3.14 -14.13
CA GLY A 223 16.47 -1.74 -14.33
C GLY A 223 17.44 -0.76 -13.71
N LYS A 224 16.95 0.42 -13.35
CA LYS A 224 17.80 1.50 -12.81
C LYS A 224 18.53 1.10 -11.52
N LEU A 225 17.96 0.18 -10.74
CA LEU A 225 18.59 -0.36 -9.53
C LEU A 225 19.58 -1.49 -9.83
N GLY A 226 19.80 -1.83 -11.10
CA GLY A 226 20.62 -2.94 -11.57
C GLY A 226 19.84 -4.26 -11.64
N THR A 227 20.56 -5.38 -11.51
CA THR A 227 19.98 -6.72 -11.66
C THR A 227 19.61 -7.29 -10.28
N LEU A 228 18.34 -7.64 -10.12
CA LEU A 228 17.80 -8.30 -8.93
C LEU A 228 17.19 -9.66 -9.28
N PHE A 229 17.31 -10.62 -8.38
CA PHE A 229 16.64 -11.92 -8.43
C PHE A 229 15.80 -12.05 -7.17
N PHE A 230 14.53 -12.42 -7.26
CA PHE A 230 13.71 -12.59 -6.07
C PHE A 230 12.72 -13.76 -6.20
N ALA A 231 12.45 -14.37 -5.05
CA ALA A 231 11.39 -15.36 -4.87
C ALA A 231 10.20 -14.65 -4.21
N SER A 232 9.04 -14.72 -4.86
CA SER A 232 7.77 -14.26 -4.29
C SER A 232 7.00 -15.43 -3.72
N SER A 233 6.28 -15.17 -2.64
CA SER A 233 5.37 -16.07 -1.94
C SER A 233 4.03 -15.36 -1.70
N SER A 234 3.09 -16.06 -1.08
CA SER A 234 1.79 -15.51 -0.69
C SER A 234 1.85 -14.36 0.30
N ASN A 235 2.98 -14.18 0.97
CA ASN A 235 3.21 -13.13 1.96
C ASN A 235 4.18 -12.06 1.44
N GLY A 236 4.39 -11.98 0.13
CA GLY A 236 5.34 -11.08 -0.51
C GLY A 236 6.64 -11.77 -0.90
N ILE A 237 7.69 -10.99 -1.12
CA ILE A 237 9.03 -11.54 -1.39
C ILE A 237 9.47 -12.36 -0.17
N SER A 238 10.11 -13.51 -0.38
CA SER A 238 10.71 -14.32 0.69
C SER A 238 12.23 -14.20 0.70
N ARG A 239 12.83 -14.12 -0.50
CA ARG A 239 14.27 -13.94 -0.71
C ARG A 239 14.52 -13.02 -1.88
N ALA A 240 15.53 -12.16 -1.77
CA ALA A 240 16.02 -11.37 -2.88
C ALA A 240 17.54 -11.24 -2.88
N ILE A 241 18.11 -11.15 -4.07
CA ILE A 241 19.52 -10.89 -4.34
C ILE A 241 19.58 -9.70 -5.27
N ARG A 242 20.51 -8.80 -5.02
CA ARG A 242 20.94 -7.79 -5.97
C ARG A 242 22.38 -8.06 -6.34
N GLU A 243 22.65 -8.21 -7.64
CA GLU A 243 24.01 -8.41 -8.14
C GLU A 243 24.64 -7.10 -8.61
N GLU A 244 23.84 -6.20 -9.18
CA GLU A 244 24.30 -4.92 -9.72
C GLU A 244 23.46 -3.76 -9.20
N PRO A 245 24.01 -2.55 -9.05
CA PRO A 245 25.45 -2.20 -9.11
C PRO A 245 26.21 -2.61 -7.84
N ARG A 246 25.55 -3.26 -6.87
CA ARG A 246 26.15 -3.76 -5.62
C ARG A 246 25.64 -5.17 -5.34
N PHE A 247 26.47 -5.93 -4.65
CA PHE A 247 26.18 -7.28 -4.19
C PHE A 247 25.50 -7.22 -2.82
N GLU A 248 24.20 -7.46 -2.76
CA GLU A 248 23.37 -7.36 -1.55
C GLU A 248 22.35 -8.53 -1.53
N HIS A 249 21.96 -9.01 -0.35
CA HIS A 249 20.90 -10.01 -0.17
C HIS A 249 19.87 -9.54 0.85
N TYR A 250 18.67 -10.10 0.76
CA TYR A 250 17.55 -9.79 1.65
C TYR A 250 16.72 -11.03 1.91
N TYR A 251 16.44 -11.32 3.18
CA TYR A 251 15.24 -12.06 3.55
C TYR A 251 14.19 -11.07 3.97
N THR A 252 13.03 -11.15 3.34
CA THR A 252 11.90 -10.31 3.71
C THR A 252 10.99 -11.16 4.58
N ARG A 253 11.00 -10.87 5.88
CA ARG A 253 10.15 -11.50 6.89
C ARG A 253 8.70 -11.53 6.39
N SER A 254 8.11 -12.72 6.28
CA SER A 254 6.70 -12.83 5.96
C SER A 254 5.86 -12.19 7.08
N GLY A 255 5.38 -10.97 6.86
CA GLY A 255 4.18 -10.43 7.52
C GLY A 255 4.29 -9.73 8.87
N HIS A 256 5.46 -9.56 9.50
CA HIS A 256 5.53 -8.81 10.77
C HIS A 256 6.85 -8.05 10.96
N ASP A 257 6.99 -6.88 10.33
CA ASP A 257 7.71 -5.78 10.97
C ASP A 257 7.21 -4.42 10.44
N PRO A 258 6.45 -3.64 11.22
CA PRO A 258 6.01 -2.32 10.79
C PRO A 258 7.08 -1.22 10.94
N LEU A 259 8.34 -1.51 11.32
CA LEU A 259 9.23 -0.46 11.83
C LEU A 259 10.70 -0.44 11.35
N ASN A 260 11.15 -1.30 10.43
CA ASN A 260 12.50 -1.14 9.86
C ASN A 260 12.47 -0.38 8.52
N GLU A 261 12.60 0.94 8.61
CA GLU A 261 12.62 1.92 7.51
C GLU A 261 13.67 1.65 6.40
N ASN A 262 14.59 0.69 6.59
CA ASN A 262 15.65 0.37 5.63
C ASN A 262 15.40 -0.90 4.79
N ASP A 263 14.65 -1.89 5.28
CA ASP A 263 14.37 -3.13 4.53
C ASP A 263 13.07 -3.01 3.72
N ASP A 264 12.15 -2.16 4.20
CA ASP A 264 10.98 -1.69 3.46
C ASP A 264 11.38 -0.90 2.18
N PHE A 265 12.64 -0.46 2.10
CA PHE A 265 13.11 0.46 1.08
C PHE A 265 13.02 -0.10 -0.35
N TYR A 266 13.17 -1.42 -0.54
CA TYR A 266 13.14 -2.06 -1.87
C TYR A 266 11.75 -2.53 -2.30
N VAL A 267 10.95 -3.07 -1.37
CA VAL A 267 9.65 -3.69 -1.68
C VAL A 267 8.50 -2.68 -1.62
N SER A 268 8.51 -1.72 -0.68
CA SER A 268 7.38 -0.80 -0.49
C SER A 268 7.57 0.60 -1.12
N TYR A 269 8.81 1.06 -1.39
CA TYR A 269 9.06 2.45 -1.84
C TYR A 269 9.46 2.69 -3.30
N TYR A 270 10.08 1.75 -4.02
CA TYR A 270 10.43 2.02 -5.43
C TYR A 270 9.22 1.87 -6.35
N ARG A 271 8.32 2.85 -6.30
CA ARG A 271 7.08 2.99 -7.10
C ARG A 271 7.27 3.03 -8.62
N ASP A 272 8.48 2.87 -9.14
CA ASP A 272 8.76 2.95 -10.58
C ASP A 272 9.39 1.68 -11.14
N TRP A 273 8.67 0.58 -10.94
CA TRP A 273 8.89 -0.71 -11.61
C TRP A 273 8.64 -0.62 -13.12
N THR A 274 8.22 0.54 -13.65
CA THR A 274 7.95 0.77 -15.07
C THR A 274 9.23 0.85 -15.92
N ASN A 275 10.38 1.08 -15.29
CA ASN A 275 11.65 1.35 -15.96
C ASN A 275 12.62 0.15 -15.95
N GLY A 276 12.11 -1.07 -15.80
CA GLY A 276 12.95 -2.27 -15.85
C GLY A 276 12.27 -3.45 -16.53
N VAL A 277 13.11 -4.41 -16.91
CA VAL A 277 12.74 -5.67 -17.53
C VAL A 277 12.65 -6.75 -16.45
N TYR A 278 11.48 -7.35 -16.31
CA TYR A 278 11.23 -8.52 -15.49
C TYR A 278 11.30 -9.78 -16.35
N GLU A 279 11.70 -10.89 -15.78
CA GLU A 279 11.77 -12.16 -16.48
C GLU A 279 11.38 -13.23 -15.48
N LEU A 280 10.40 -14.07 -15.82
CA LEU A 280 10.14 -15.29 -15.07
C LEU A 280 11.35 -16.19 -15.22
N ILE A 281 11.91 -16.60 -14.10
CA ILE A 281 13.00 -17.57 -14.05
C ILE A 281 12.50 -18.84 -13.36
N SER A 282 13.18 -19.95 -13.60
CA SER A 282 12.90 -21.16 -12.83
C SER A 282 13.42 -21.02 -11.40
N LYS A 283 12.85 -21.82 -10.50
CA LYS A 283 13.37 -22.02 -9.14
C LYS A 283 14.86 -22.37 -9.16
N ASP A 284 15.26 -23.25 -10.07
CA ASP A 284 16.65 -23.69 -10.21
C ASP A 284 17.58 -22.52 -10.58
N ILE A 285 17.18 -21.67 -11.52
CA ILE A 285 17.95 -20.48 -11.91
C ILE A 285 18.07 -19.52 -10.72
N PHE A 286 16.98 -19.30 -9.98
CA PHE A 286 17.03 -18.45 -8.79
C PHE A 286 18.04 -18.98 -7.75
N PHE A 287 17.96 -20.28 -7.42
CA PHE A 287 18.86 -20.87 -6.43
C PHE A 287 20.30 -21.05 -6.92
N GLU A 288 20.53 -21.14 -8.23
CA GLU A 288 21.87 -21.04 -8.81
C GLU A 288 22.50 -19.68 -8.49
N HIS A 289 21.78 -18.59 -8.75
CA HIS A 289 22.24 -17.24 -8.42
C HIS A 289 22.36 -17.02 -6.90
N TRP A 290 21.42 -17.52 -6.10
CA TRP A 290 21.46 -17.47 -4.63
C TRP A 290 22.72 -18.11 -4.06
N ARG A 291 23.02 -19.34 -4.48
CA ARG A 291 24.19 -20.06 -4.00
C ARG A 291 25.49 -19.43 -4.52
N ALA A 292 25.50 -18.99 -5.78
CA ALA A 292 26.64 -18.27 -6.34
C ALA A 292 26.90 -16.96 -5.60
N PHE A 293 25.85 -16.28 -5.13
CA PHE A 293 25.95 -15.10 -4.28
C PHE A 293 26.68 -15.41 -2.99
N PHE A 294 26.16 -16.31 -2.15
CA PHE A 294 26.78 -16.57 -0.85
C PHE A 294 28.19 -17.13 -0.96
N THR A 295 28.46 -17.95 -1.98
CA THR A 295 29.81 -18.46 -2.25
C THR A 295 30.82 -17.33 -2.46
N ARG A 296 30.44 -16.25 -3.15
CA ARG A 296 31.30 -15.06 -3.34
C ARG A 296 31.28 -14.16 -2.12
N TRP A 297 30.13 -14.00 -1.46
CA TRP A 297 29.97 -13.12 -0.31
C TRP A 297 30.88 -13.52 0.84
N TRP A 298 30.96 -14.82 1.16
CA TRP A 298 31.83 -15.33 2.21
C TRP A 298 33.34 -15.24 1.92
N GLN A 299 33.72 -14.85 0.70
CA GLN A 299 35.11 -14.57 0.33
C GLN A 299 35.49 -13.09 0.49
N CYS A 300 34.56 -12.22 0.88
CA CYS A 300 34.84 -10.81 1.17
C CYS A 300 35.80 -10.67 2.37
N THR A 301 36.60 -9.59 2.39
CA THR A 301 37.61 -9.37 3.44
C THR A 301 37.10 -8.62 4.67
N ASP A 302 35.81 -8.25 4.68
CA ASP A 302 35.19 -7.50 5.77
C ASP A 302 34.61 -8.47 6.82
N GLU A 303 35.48 -9.02 7.67
CA GLU A 303 35.10 -10.08 8.61
C GLU A 303 34.05 -9.67 9.64
N GLU A 304 34.01 -8.39 10.04
CA GLU A 304 33.00 -7.89 10.99
C GLU A 304 31.62 -7.88 10.32
N LYS A 305 31.55 -7.41 9.07
CA LYS A 305 30.32 -7.43 8.30
C LYS A 305 29.82 -8.84 8.03
N LEU A 306 30.72 -9.76 7.65
CA LEU A 306 30.36 -11.15 7.39
C LEU A 306 29.87 -11.87 8.65
N GLU A 307 30.41 -11.52 9.82
CA GLU A 307 29.90 -12.04 11.09
C GLU A 307 28.48 -11.58 11.36
N ILE A 308 28.19 -10.28 11.18
CA ILE A 308 26.83 -9.71 11.33
C ILE A 308 25.86 -10.38 10.34
N ASP A 309 26.26 -10.54 9.08
CA ASP A 309 25.42 -11.17 8.06
C ASP A 309 25.16 -12.64 8.39
N ALA A 310 26.17 -13.39 8.88
CA ALA A 310 26.00 -14.78 9.28
C ALA A 310 25.00 -14.91 10.44
N ILE A 311 25.02 -13.99 11.40
CA ILE A 311 24.03 -13.93 12.49
C ILE A 311 22.64 -13.66 11.92
N SER A 312 22.49 -12.66 11.04
CA SER A 312 21.20 -12.29 10.43
C SER A 312 20.58 -13.47 9.68
N ILE A 313 21.37 -14.12 8.82
CA ILE A 313 20.93 -15.28 8.03
C ILE A 313 20.52 -16.43 8.94
N LEU A 314 21.26 -16.69 10.03
CA LEU A 314 20.89 -17.72 10.98
C LEU A 314 19.54 -17.42 11.65
N TYR A 315 19.27 -16.19 12.07
CA TYR A 315 17.96 -15.85 12.63
C TYR A 315 16.83 -16.05 11.60
N GLU A 316 17.02 -15.56 10.38
CA GLU A 316 15.96 -15.55 9.37
C GLU A 316 15.72 -16.96 8.79
N ALA A 317 16.78 -17.65 8.38
CA ALA A 317 16.66 -18.96 7.75
C ALA A 317 16.20 -20.04 8.74
N THR A 318 16.57 -19.96 10.03
CA THR A 318 16.07 -20.92 11.03
C THR A 318 14.57 -20.76 11.28
N PHE A 319 14.06 -19.54 11.25
CA PHE A 319 12.62 -19.27 11.31
C PHE A 319 11.91 -19.82 10.08
N VAL A 320 12.40 -19.49 8.88
CA VAL A 320 11.81 -19.95 7.62
C VAL A 320 11.84 -21.48 7.52
N TYR A 321 12.91 -22.13 8.01
CA TYR A 321 13.00 -23.60 8.09
C TYR A 321 11.84 -24.19 8.90
N PHE A 322 11.61 -23.73 10.12
CA PHE A 322 10.55 -24.29 10.96
C PHE A 322 9.14 -23.92 10.48
N LYS A 323 8.99 -22.77 9.83
CA LYS A 323 7.76 -22.45 9.08
C LYS A 323 7.51 -23.47 7.97
N ALA A 324 8.53 -23.79 7.17
CA ALA A 324 8.43 -24.80 6.14
C ALA A 324 8.17 -26.21 6.71
N VAL A 325 8.68 -26.54 7.90
CA VAL A 325 8.36 -27.79 8.61
C VAL A 325 6.87 -27.88 8.93
N ILE A 326 6.27 -26.83 9.48
CA ILE A 326 4.84 -26.87 9.83
C ILE A 326 3.94 -26.85 8.59
N GLU A 327 4.39 -26.26 7.49
CA GLU A 327 3.68 -26.19 6.20
C GLU A 327 3.93 -27.43 5.32
N ASP A 328 4.80 -28.36 5.76
CA ASP A 328 5.28 -29.52 5.00
C ASP A 328 5.93 -29.17 3.65
N ASP A 329 6.51 -27.97 3.53
CA ASP A 329 7.29 -27.56 2.37
C ASP A 329 8.70 -28.13 2.46
N LYS A 330 8.92 -29.26 1.77
CA LYS A 330 10.21 -29.95 1.75
C LYS A 330 11.30 -29.16 1.02
N ASP A 331 10.94 -28.40 -0.01
CA ASP A 331 11.94 -27.68 -0.77
C ASP A 331 12.47 -26.49 0.04
N GLU A 332 11.59 -25.77 0.71
CA GLU A 332 11.98 -24.64 1.56
C GLU A 332 12.75 -25.09 2.80
N GLN A 333 12.44 -26.27 3.36
CA GLN A 333 13.27 -26.93 4.38
C GLN A 333 14.71 -27.15 3.89
N ILE A 334 14.89 -27.70 2.69
CA ILE A 334 16.22 -27.97 2.10
C ILE A 334 16.98 -26.66 1.85
N ASN A 335 16.31 -25.66 1.29
CA ASN A 335 16.95 -24.38 0.97
C ASN A 335 17.35 -23.62 2.24
N SER A 336 16.45 -23.53 3.22
CA SER A 336 16.75 -22.91 4.51
C SER A 336 17.86 -23.64 5.26
N GLN A 337 17.88 -24.98 5.24
CA GLN A 337 18.99 -25.74 5.83
C GLN A 337 20.33 -25.41 5.17
N TRP A 338 20.37 -25.29 3.83
CA TRP A 338 21.57 -24.89 3.11
C TRP A 338 22.06 -23.50 3.55
N ASP A 339 21.15 -22.55 3.67
CA ASP A 339 21.46 -21.17 4.10
C ASP A 339 22.08 -21.17 5.52
N ILE A 340 21.46 -21.90 6.45
CA ILE A 340 21.88 -22.07 7.84
C ILE A 340 23.29 -22.70 7.93
N GLU A 341 23.50 -23.82 7.23
CA GLU A 341 24.76 -24.56 7.28
C GLU A 341 25.93 -23.74 6.72
N ASN A 342 25.70 -22.96 5.67
CA ASN A 342 26.74 -22.10 5.10
C ASN A 342 27.10 -20.92 6.02
N ALA A 343 26.10 -20.27 6.63
CA ALA A 343 26.35 -19.21 7.60
C ALA A 343 27.11 -19.74 8.83
N ALA A 344 26.72 -20.90 9.35
CA ALA A 344 27.42 -21.54 10.46
C ALA A 344 28.85 -21.96 10.09
N GLN A 345 29.08 -22.47 8.88
CA GLN A 345 30.41 -22.83 8.40
C GLN A 345 31.35 -21.62 8.35
N HIS A 346 30.85 -20.43 8.00
CA HIS A 346 31.63 -19.19 8.07
C HIS A 346 32.10 -18.91 9.50
N LEU A 347 31.19 -18.94 10.48
CA LEU A 347 31.54 -18.71 11.90
C LEU A 347 32.55 -19.73 12.43
N ILE A 348 32.43 -21.01 12.04
CA ILE A 348 33.37 -22.07 12.42
C ILE A 348 34.75 -21.82 11.82
N THR A 349 34.81 -21.51 10.53
CA THR A 349 36.05 -21.34 9.78
C THR A 349 36.87 -20.15 10.29
N HIS A 350 36.20 -19.08 10.69
CA HIS A 350 36.83 -17.86 11.23
C HIS A 350 36.91 -17.85 12.76
N HIS A 351 36.69 -18.99 13.43
CA HIS A 351 36.82 -19.14 14.89
C HIS A 351 36.04 -18.10 15.71
N LYS A 352 34.82 -17.78 15.28
CA LYS A 352 33.92 -16.80 15.93
C LYS A 352 33.26 -17.35 17.19
N ILE A 353 34.06 -17.75 18.18
CA ILE A 353 33.61 -18.49 19.37
C ILE A 353 32.63 -17.67 20.23
N ASP A 354 32.89 -16.38 20.43
CA ASP A 354 32.02 -15.54 21.26
C ASP A 354 30.63 -15.35 20.61
N THR A 355 30.60 -15.24 19.28
CA THR A 355 29.38 -15.19 18.46
C THR A 355 28.61 -16.50 18.53
N ILE A 356 29.30 -17.64 18.45
CA ILE A 356 28.69 -18.96 18.59
C ILE A 356 28.06 -19.11 19.99
N LYS A 357 28.74 -18.65 21.05
CA LYS A 357 28.17 -18.63 22.40
C LYS A 357 26.94 -17.75 22.48
N LEU A 358 26.99 -16.55 21.88
CA LEU A 358 25.84 -15.66 21.83
C LEU A 358 24.62 -16.36 21.19
N LEU A 359 24.79 -17.04 20.06
CA LEU A 359 23.71 -17.79 19.40
C LEU A 359 23.14 -18.93 20.27
N LEU A 360 23.99 -19.59 21.06
CA LEU A 360 23.58 -20.63 22.01
C LEU A 360 22.85 -20.08 23.25
N GLU A 361 23.10 -18.82 23.61
CA GLU A 361 22.54 -18.14 24.78
C GLU A 361 21.38 -17.19 24.42
N THR A 362 21.07 -17.01 23.13
CA THR A 362 20.06 -16.06 22.68
C THR A 362 18.66 -16.49 23.11
N ASN A 363 18.04 -15.74 24.02
CA ASN A 363 16.69 -16.05 24.51
C ASN A 363 15.56 -15.70 23.52
N ASP A 364 15.85 -14.90 22.48
CA ASP A 364 14.83 -14.31 21.62
C ASP A 364 14.43 -15.18 20.42
N SER A 365 15.16 -16.27 20.12
CA SER A 365 14.86 -17.14 18.97
C SER A 365 15.11 -18.62 19.30
N ARG A 366 14.02 -19.38 19.47
CA ARG A 366 14.03 -20.79 19.88
C ARG A 366 14.55 -21.70 18.76
N GLU A 367 14.15 -21.38 17.54
CA GLU A 367 14.64 -21.97 16.30
C GLU A 367 16.15 -21.80 16.12
N THR A 368 16.69 -20.61 16.45
CA THR A 368 18.12 -20.34 16.38
C THR A 368 18.89 -21.15 17.41
N ILE A 369 18.42 -21.21 18.67
CA ILE A 369 19.06 -22.04 19.71
C ILE A 369 19.14 -23.52 19.26
N TYR A 370 18.05 -24.07 18.71
CA TYR A 370 18.04 -25.44 18.21
C TYR A 370 19.14 -25.66 17.16
N TRP A 371 19.20 -24.80 16.15
CA TRP A 371 20.17 -24.93 15.07
C TRP A 371 21.61 -24.67 15.54
N ALA A 372 21.82 -23.68 16.40
CA ALA A 372 23.11 -23.42 17.01
C ALA A 372 23.61 -24.65 17.81
N ALA A 373 22.75 -25.24 18.65
CA ALA A 373 23.10 -26.43 19.41
C ALA A 373 23.43 -27.63 18.49
N ARG A 374 22.71 -27.78 17.38
CA ARG A 374 22.95 -28.82 16.38
C ARG A 374 24.28 -28.64 15.65
N LEU A 375 24.55 -27.44 15.14
CA LEU A 375 25.69 -27.14 14.27
C LEU A 375 27.00 -27.05 15.04
N PHE A 376 26.96 -26.51 16.26
CA PHE A 376 28.17 -26.23 17.05
C PHE A 376 28.48 -27.30 18.10
N LYS A 377 27.76 -28.44 18.10
CA LYS A 377 27.97 -29.55 19.05
C LYS A 377 29.40 -30.08 19.11
N ASN A 378 30.16 -30.00 18.02
CA ASN A 378 31.55 -30.46 17.96
C ASN A 378 32.56 -29.35 18.31
N ILE A 379 32.12 -28.08 18.34
CA ILE A 379 32.96 -26.91 18.64
C ILE A 379 32.85 -26.56 20.13
N LEU A 380 31.61 -26.46 20.64
CA LEU A 380 31.29 -26.18 22.04
C LEU A 380 30.32 -27.24 22.58
N PRO A 381 30.76 -28.50 22.80
CA PRO A 381 29.87 -29.61 23.13
C PRO A 381 29.10 -29.42 24.44
N THR A 382 29.74 -28.85 25.47
CA THR A 382 29.14 -28.68 26.79
C THR A 382 28.05 -27.61 26.75
N GLU A 383 28.37 -26.45 26.17
CA GLU A 383 27.47 -25.31 26.01
C GLU A 383 26.30 -25.67 25.09
N SER A 384 26.58 -26.30 23.94
CA SER A 384 25.54 -26.71 22.99
C SER A 384 24.54 -27.68 23.62
N LYS A 385 25.03 -28.67 24.39
CA LYS A 385 24.16 -29.61 25.11
C LYS A 385 23.35 -28.91 26.20
N ALA A 386 23.97 -27.99 26.94
CA ALA A 386 23.29 -27.22 27.98
C ALA A 386 22.16 -26.35 27.41
N SER A 387 22.43 -25.62 26.33
CA SER A 387 21.43 -24.80 25.63
C SER A 387 20.30 -25.64 25.05
N LEU A 388 20.58 -26.81 24.47
CA LEU A 388 19.55 -27.73 23.98
C LEU A 388 18.62 -28.22 25.10
N ILE A 389 19.18 -28.60 26.25
CA ILE A 389 18.40 -29.02 27.43
C ILE A 389 17.56 -27.84 27.96
N HIS A 390 18.14 -26.65 28.00
CA HIS A 390 17.42 -25.44 28.41
C HIS A 390 16.24 -25.14 27.47
N LEU A 391 16.47 -25.18 26.16
CA LEU A 391 15.43 -25.00 25.14
C LEU A 391 14.27 -25.98 25.30
N ILE A 392 14.57 -27.27 25.48
CA ILE A 392 13.54 -28.31 25.68
C ILE A 392 12.68 -27.99 26.90
N LYS A 393 13.31 -27.66 28.04
CA LYS A 393 12.59 -27.32 29.28
C LYS A 393 11.72 -26.06 29.11
N THR A 394 12.24 -25.05 28.42
CA THR A 394 11.52 -23.80 28.15
C THR A 394 10.29 -24.08 27.28
N LEU A 395 10.43 -24.85 26.20
CA LEU A 395 9.33 -25.24 25.32
C LEU A 395 8.29 -26.11 26.03
N GLU A 396 8.71 -27.08 26.85
CA GLU A 396 7.80 -27.90 27.66
C GLU A 396 6.99 -27.04 28.64
N ASN A 397 7.61 -26.05 29.27
CA ASN A 397 6.92 -25.13 30.17
C ASN A 397 5.94 -24.23 29.41
N ILE A 398 6.34 -23.65 28.27
CA ILE A 398 5.45 -22.83 27.42
C ILE A 398 4.21 -23.64 27.00
N LEU A 399 4.41 -24.85 26.47
CA LEU A 399 3.32 -25.69 26.00
C LEU A 399 2.41 -26.18 27.13
N SER A 400 2.95 -26.38 28.34
CA SER A 400 2.14 -26.73 29.52
C SER A 400 1.28 -25.55 30.02
N ASN A 401 1.76 -24.31 29.87
CA ASN A 401 1.03 -23.10 30.29
C ASN A 401 0.06 -22.60 29.21
N ALA A 402 0.30 -22.91 27.93
CA ALA A 402 -0.55 -22.53 26.80
C ALA A 402 -1.97 -23.11 26.90
N ASP A 403 -2.20 -24.14 27.72
CA ASP A 403 -3.52 -24.69 28.04
C ASP A 403 -4.32 -23.84 29.05
N SER A 404 -3.76 -22.74 29.58
CA SER A 404 -4.34 -21.99 30.71
C SER A 404 -4.70 -20.51 30.48
N GLU A 405 -4.41 -19.92 29.31
CA GLU A 405 -4.65 -18.48 29.07
C GLU A 405 -5.52 -18.17 27.82
N ASP A 406 -6.35 -17.12 27.99
CA ASP A 406 -7.35 -16.62 27.05
C ASP A 406 -6.76 -15.47 26.21
N TYR A 407 -6.44 -15.75 24.93
CA TYR A 407 -5.77 -14.82 24.01
C TYR A 407 -6.70 -14.42 22.85
N THR A 408 -6.57 -13.18 22.39
CA THR A 408 -7.51 -12.49 21.48
C THR A 408 -7.33 -12.75 19.98
N ASN A 409 -6.25 -13.44 19.53
CA ASN A 409 -6.06 -13.81 18.11
C ASN A 409 -5.72 -15.30 17.93
N GLU A 410 -6.69 -16.08 17.43
CA GLU A 410 -6.63 -17.54 17.39
C GLU A 410 -5.69 -18.09 16.30
N THR A 411 -5.48 -17.34 15.22
CA THR A 411 -4.69 -17.79 14.05
C THR A 411 -3.18 -17.76 14.33
N ASP A 412 -2.68 -16.68 14.92
CA ASP A 412 -1.26 -16.53 15.28
C ASP A 412 -0.88 -17.49 16.41
N ARG A 413 -1.81 -17.76 17.35
CA ARG A 413 -1.64 -18.79 18.39
C ARG A 413 -1.45 -20.17 17.76
N LYS A 414 -2.25 -20.53 16.76
CA LYS A 414 -2.11 -21.83 16.07
C LYS A 414 -0.78 -21.93 15.33
N PHE A 415 -0.29 -20.85 14.73
CA PHE A 415 1.01 -20.83 14.06
C PHE A 415 2.16 -20.99 15.06
N GLY A 416 2.24 -20.12 16.08
CA GLY A 416 3.32 -20.14 17.08
C GLY A 416 3.39 -21.45 17.86
N VAL A 417 2.24 -21.99 18.28
CA VAL A 417 2.18 -23.27 19.00
C VAL A 417 2.64 -24.43 18.10
N ARG A 418 2.22 -24.48 16.84
CA ARG A 418 2.69 -25.50 15.89
C ARG A 418 4.20 -25.43 15.67
N MET A 419 4.74 -24.22 15.58
CA MET A 419 6.17 -23.98 15.45
C MET A 419 6.92 -24.46 16.69
N ASP A 420 6.45 -24.12 17.90
CA ASP A 420 7.04 -24.56 19.16
C ASP A 420 7.01 -26.09 19.32
N TYR A 421 5.91 -26.76 18.92
CA TYR A 421 5.85 -28.23 18.87
C TYR A 421 6.86 -28.83 17.89
N ALA A 422 7.01 -28.23 16.70
CA ALA A 422 7.97 -28.68 15.70
C ALA A 422 9.40 -28.57 16.24
N ILE A 423 9.76 -27.42 16.84
CA ILE A 423 11.08 -27.19 17.44
C ILE A 423 11.32 -28.19 18.59
N LEU A 424 10.34 -28.38 19.49
CA LEU A 424 10.48 -29.32 20.61
C LEU A 424 10.72 -30.76 20.15
N SER A 425 9.97 -31.20 19.13
CA SER A 425 10.14 -32.54 18.53
C SER A 425 11.56 -32.73 17.99
N HIS A 426 12.06 -31.77 17.21
CA HIS A 426 13.41 -31.81 16.64
C HIS A 426 14.49 -31.73 17.73
N ALA A 427 14.30 -30.91 18.75
CA ALA A 427 15.23 -30.77 19.87
C ALA A 427 15.35 -32.07 20.69
N LYS A 428 14.21 -32.73 20.97
CA LYS A 428 14.19 -34.03 21.66
C LYS A 428 14.88 -35.11 20.84
N GLN A 429 14.65 -35.15 19.53
CA GLN A 429 15.33 -36.08 18.64
C GLN A 429 16.85 -35.83 18.68
N LEU A 430 17.30 -34.58 18.53
CA LEU A 430 18.71 -34.24 18.58
C LEU A 430 19.36 -34.62 19.91
N LEU A 431 18.67 -34.45 21.04
CA LEU A 431 19.17 -34.83 22.35
C LEU A 431 19.33 -36.36 22.48
N ASN A 432 18.47 -37.14 21.85
CA ASN A 432 18.58 -38.61 21.81
C ASN A 432 19.74 -39.10 20.93
N GLU A 433 20.13 -38.31 19.94
CA GLU A 433 21.25 -38.58 19.02
C GLU A 433 22.61 -38.08 19.56
N TRP A 434 22.61 -37.42 20.72
CA TRP A 434 23.78 -36.85 21.38
C TRP A 434 24.54 -37.87 22.22
#